data_AF-C5LUX8-F1
#
_entry.id   AF-C5LUX8-F1
#
_cell.length_a   1.000
_cell.length_b   1.000
_cell.length_c   1.000
_cell.angle_alpha   90.00
_cell.angle_beta   90.00
_cell.angle_gamma   90.00
#
_symmetry.space_group_name_H-M   'P 1'
#
loop_
_entity.id
_entity.type
_entity.pdbx_description
1 polymer ?
#
loop_
_entity_poly.entity_id
_entity_poly.type
_entity_poly.pdbx_seq_one_letter_code
_entity_poly.pdbx_strand_id
1 'polypeptide(L)'
;MMKFIVAAIAAIALSSAEYCQKLCDSTAACATSKFGSYCKGNGLCFGLYHKDDGYCFQSTEQDTCDDYSLEPVACPEPKPTCQEVCNGLTQCRDSKWGSYCKTWQDPQVCFGIIKKADGSLCFAPTDEDCYGEPYYC
;
A
#
# COMPACT_ATOMS: atom_id res chain seq x y z
N MET A 1 -28.40 -33.48 2.08
CA MET A 1 -26.94 -33.33 1.85
C MET A 1 -26.71 -31.96 1.22
N MET A 2 -26.32 -30.97 2.02
CA MET A 2 -26.11 -29.59 1.56
C MET A 2 -24.62 -29.43 1.19
N LYS A 3 -24.32 -29.15 -0.07
CA LYS A 3 -22.96 -28.83 -0.54
C LYS A 3 -22.67 -27.36 -0.21
N PHE A 4 -21.76 -27.12 0.73
CA PHE A 4 -21.21 -25.79 0.96
C PHE A 4 -20.25 -25.45 -0.20
N ILE A 5 -20.64 -24.47 -1.02
CA ILE A 5 -19.75 -23.88 -2.02
C ILE A 5 -18.89 -22.86 -1.26
N VAL A 6 -17.65 -23.22 -0.99
CA VAL A 6 -16.65 -22.28 -0.46
C VAL A 6 -16.19 -21.43 -1.64
N ALA A 7 -16.75 -20.23 -1.78
CA ALA A 7 -16.22 -19.22 -2.69
C ALA A 7 -14.93 -18.66 -2.07
N ALA A 8 -13.78 -19.03 -2.60
CA ALA A 8 -12.52 -18.39 -2.27
C ALA A 8 -12.56 -16.95 -2.78
N ILE A 9 -12.80 -16.00 -1.87
CA ILE A 9 -12.62 -14.58 -2.17
C ILE A 9 -11.11 -14.34 -2.25
N ALA A 10 -10.56 -14.41 -3.46
CA ALA A 10 -9.21 -13.95 -3.71
C ALA A 10 -9.19 -12.44 -3.48
N ALA A 11 -8.60 -12.00 -2.36
CA ALA A 11 -8.25 -10.61 -2.17
C ALA A 11 -7.21 -10.26 -3.24
N ILE A 12 -7.65 -9.61 -4.31
CA ILE A 12 -6.76 -9.13 -5.36
C ILE A 12 -5.90 -8.05 -4.71
N ALA A 13 -4.64 -8.36 -4.44
CA ALA A 13 -3.63 -7.36 -4.19
C ALA A 13 -3.57 -6.48 -5.44
N LEU A 14 -4.31 -5.38 -5.40
CA LEU A 14 -4.33 -4.35 -6.42
C LEU A 14 -2.89 -3.85 -6.53
N SER A 15 -2.22 -4.13 -7.65
CA SER A 15 -0.93 -3.52 -7.92
C SER A 15 -1.12 -2.00 -7.86
N SER A 16 -0.15 -1.30 -7.27
CA SER A 16 -0.17 0.17 -7.24
C SER A 16 -0.34 0.77 -8.64
N ALA A 17 0.15 0.05 -9.67
CA ALA A 17 -0.01 0.39 -11.08
C ALA A 17 -1.47 0.48 -11.55
N GLU A 18 -2.38 -0.34 -11.02
CA GLU A 18 -3.80 -0.36 -11.45
C GLU A 18 -4.73 0.44 -10.55
N TYR A 19 -4.28 0.84 -9.35
CA TYR A 19 -5.14 1.45 -8.33
C TYR A 19 -5.91 2.67 -8.85
N CYS A 20 -5.18 3.64 -9.40
CA CYS A 20 -5.80 4.87 -9.90
C CYS A 20 -6.76 4.60 -11.06
N GLN A 21 -6.45 3.62 -11.91
CA GLN A 21 -7.34 3.27 -13.01
C GLN A 21 -8.63 2.61 -12.50
N LYS A 22 -8.57 1.70 -11.53
CA LYS A 22 -9.81 1.13 -10.94
C LYS A 22 -10.63 2.19 -10.22
N LEU A 23 -9.96 3.12 -9.55
CA LEU A 23 -10.65 4.24 -8.92
C LEU A 23 -11.32 5.16 -9.94
N CYS A 24 -10.64 5.42 -11.06
CA CYS A 24 -11.20 6.12 -12.22
C CYS A 24 -12.42 5.39 -12.78
N ASP A 25 -12.35 4.07 -12.99
CA ASP A 25 -13.46 3.27 -13.51
C ASP A 25 -14.69 3.29 -12.58
N SER A 26 -14.47 3.48 -11.27
CA SER A 26 -15.53 3.65 -10.27
C SER A 26 -16.04 5.10 -10.12
N THR A 27 -15.28 6.07 -10.64
CA THR A 27 -15.62 7.50 -10.59
C THR A 27 -16.33 7.89 -11.88
N ALA A 28 -17.64 8.14 -11.84
CA ALA A 28 -18.46 8.35 -13.04
C ALA A 28 -17.86 9.34 -14.05
N ALA A 29 -17.36 10.49 -13.58
CA ALA A 29 -16.74 11.52 -14.41
C ALA A 29 -15.45 11.07 -15.12
N CYS A 30 -14.75 10.09 -14.57
CA CYS A 30 -13.55 9.49 -15.15
C CYS A 30 -13.90 8.30 -16.05
N ALA A 31 -14.78 7.40 -15.59
CA ALA A 31 -15.21 6.21 -16.31
C ALA A 31 -15.79 6.49 -17.70
N THR A 32 -16.46 7.63 -17.89
CA THR A 32 -16.99 8.06 -19.19
C THR A 32 -16.07 9.02 -19.95
N SER A 33 -14.90 9.34 -19.39
CA SER A 33 -13.94 10.26 -20.00
C SER A 33 -13.12 9.56 -21.08
N LYS A 34 -12.59 10.34 -22.02
CA LYS A 34 -11.54 9.87 -22.95
C LYS A 34 -10.16 9.76 -22.27
N PHE A 35 -10.05 10.26 -21.05
CA PHE A 35 -8.84 10.24 -20.23
C PHE A 35 -9.00 9.20 -19.12
N GLY A 36 -7.92 8.48 -18.81
CA GLY A 36 -7.86 7.58 -17.64
C GLY A 36 -7.09 8.21 -16.48
N SER A 37 -6.95 7.46 -15.40
CA SER A 37 -6.09 7.83 -14.27
C SER A 37 -5.01 6.78 -14.04
N TYR A 38 -3.83 7.23 -13.63
CA TYR A 38 -2.66 6.40 -13.39
C TYR A 38 -1.83 6.99 -12.26
N CYS A 39 -0.98 6.17 -11.65
CA CYS A 39 -0.01 6.63 -10.66
C CYS A 39 1.10 7.43 -11.32
N LYS A 40 1.19 8.72 -10.98
CA LYS A 40 2.30 9.59 -11.40
C LYS A 40 3.54 9.26 -10.57
N GLY A 41 4.72 9.66 -11.07
CA GLY A 41 5.99 9.47 -10.37
C GLY A 41 6.11 10.20 -9.02
N ASN A 42 5.18 11.10 -8.69
CA ASN A 42 5.11 11.78 -7.40
C ASN A 42 4.16 11.08 -6.40
N GLY A 43 3.71 9.86 -6.70
CA GLY A 43 2.84 9.09 -5.81
C GLY A 43 1.38 9.52 -5.79
N LEU A 44 0.94 10.37 -6.74
CA LEU A 44 -0.45 10.83 -6.83
C LEU A 44 -1.14 10.28 -8.09
N CYS A 45 -2.43 9.99 -7.98
CA CYS A 45 -3.27 9.67 -9.12
C CYS A 45 -3.41 10.87 -10.05
N PHE A 46 -3.33 10.65 -11.36
CA PHE A 46 -3.59 11.68 -12.35
C PHE A 46 -5.07 12.09 -12.33
N GLY A 47 -5.34 13.37 -12.05
CA GLY A 47 -6.66 13.98 -12.20
C GLY A 47 -7.73 13.56 -11.19
N LEU A 48 -7.43 12.70 -10.22
CA LEU A 48 -8.38 12.29 -9.17
C LEU A 48 -8.13 13.05 -7.88
N TYR A 49 -9.22 13.56 -7.30
CA TYR A 49 -9.22 14.32 -6.05
C TYR A 49 -10.33 13.83 -5.13
N HIS A 50 -10.10 13.92 -3.83
CA HIS A 50 -11.12 13.67 -2.82
C HIS A 50 -12.17 14.79 -2.87
N LYS A 51 -13.46 14.42 -2.99
CA LYS A 51 -14.58 15.37 -3.04
C LYS A 51 -15.78 14.77 -2.34
N ASP A 52 -16.29 15.49 -1.34
CA ASP A 52 -17.36 15.00 -0.46
C ASP A 52 -17.03 13.60 0.09
N ASP A 53 -17.97 12.65 0.00
CA ASP A 53 -17.77 11.24 0.40
C ASP A 53 -17.19 10.35 -0.73
N GLY A 54 -16.65 10.97 -1.78
CA GLY A 54 -16.16 10.25 -2.96
C GLY A 54 -15.00 10.95 -3.65
N TYR A 55 -15.03 10.90 -4.98
CA TYR A 55 -13.96 11.38 -5.83
C TYR A 55 -14.52 12.14 -7.02
N CYS A 56 -13.76 13.09 -7.51
CA CYS A 56 -14.03 13.79 -8.76
C CYS A 56 -12.87 13.60 -9.75
N PHE A 57 -13.12 13.93 -11.02
CA PHE A 57 -12.09 13.85 -12.06
C PHE A 57 -11.89 15.16 -12.82
N GLN A 58 -10.72 15.76 -12.63
CA GLN A 58 -10.37 17.11 -13.11
C GLN A 58 -10.55 17.29 -14.62
N SER A 59 -10.25 16.26 -15.44
CA SER A 59 -10.36 16.41 -16.90
C SER A 59 -11.79 16.59 -17.39
N THR A 60 -12.79 16.18 -16.59
CA THR A 60 -14.22 16.30 -16.91
C THR A 60 -14.91 17.38 -16.05
N GLU A 61 -14.38 17.69 -14.87
CA GLU A 61 -14.99 18.58 -13.86
C GLU A 61 -14.10 19.78 -13.50
N GLN A 62 -13.44 20.40 -14.49
CA GLN A 62 -12.35 21.38 -14.31
C GLN A 62 -12.61 22.52 -13.31
N ASP A 63 -13.85 23.00 -13.19
CA ASP A 63 -14.19 24.14 -12.32
C ASP A 63 -14.47 23.74 -10.86
N THR A 64 -14.60 22.44 -10.58
CA THR A 64 -15.00 21.94 -9.24
C THR A 64 -14.18 20.73 -8.79
N CYS A 65 -13.09 20.45 -9.49
CA CYS A 65 -12.22 19.31 -9.25
C CYS A 65 -10.77 19.69 -9.58
N ASP A 66 -10.11 20.34 -8.62
CA ASP A 66 -8.75 20.85 -8.77
C ASP A 66 -7.94 20.70 -7.48
N ASP A 67 -6.63 20.90 -7.61
CA ASP A 67 -5.65 20.84 -6.53
C ASP A 67 -5.55 22.14 -5.69
N TYR A 68 -6.32 23.17 -6.02
CA TYR A 68 -6.37 24.40 -5.21
C TYR A 68 -7.29 24.25 -4.01
N SER A 69 -8.36 23.45 -4.18
CA SER A 69 -9.43 23.31 -3.19
C SER A 69 -9.58 21.89 -2.64
N LEU A 70 -9.06 20.88 -3.34
CA LEU A 70 -9.25 19.47 -2.99
C LEU A 70 -7.92 18.73 -2.82
N GLU A 71 -7.93 17.74 -1.93
CA GLU A 71 -6.79 16.85 -1.72
C GLU A 71 -6.63 15.89 -2.90
N PRO A 72 -5.44 15.81 -3.54
CA PRO A 72 -5.18 14.82 -4.57
C PRO A 72 -5.20 13.40 -4.01
N VAL A 73 -5.71 12.44 -4.78
CA VAL A 73 -5.68 11.03 -4.36
C VAL A 73 -4.25 10.49 -4.45
N ALA A 74 -3.75 9.95 -3.34
CA ALA A 74 -2.47 9.25 -3.31
C ALA A 74 -2.57 7.83 -3.90
N CYS A 75 -1.52 7.41 -4.57
CA CYS A 75 -1.29 6.01 -4.90
C CYS A 75 -1.06 5.21 -3.62
N PRO A 76 -1.51 3.95 -3.55
CA PRO A 76 -1.02 3.05 -2.52
C PRO A 76 0.48 2.90 -2.73
N GLU A 77 1.24 3.38 -1.75
CA GLU A 77 2.67 3.10 -1.66
C GLU A 77 2.85 1.57 -1.66
N PRO A 78 3.71 1.01 -2.52
CA PRO A 78 4.09 -0.39 -2.39
C PRO A 78 4.63 -0.57 -0.97
N LYS A 79 3.97 -1.41 -0.16
CA LYS A 79 4.54 -1.78 1.13
C LYS A 79 5.93 -2.39 0.86
N PRO A 80 7.01 -1.87 1.48
CA PRO A 80 8.32 -2.43 1.27
C PRO A 80 8.33 -3.89 1.71
N THR A 81 8.94 -4.75 0.90
CA THR A 81 9.15 -6.15 1.28
C THR A 81 10.02 -6.23 2.53
N CYS A 82 9.90 -7.32 3.29
CA CYS A 82 10.77 -7.55 4.45
C CYS A 82 12.26 -7.44 4.11
N GLN A 83 12.67 -7.84 2.90
CA GLN A 83 14.04 -7.71 2.45
C GLN A 83 14.44 -6.25 2.18
N GLU A 84 13.57 -5.43 1.59
CA GLU A 84 13.84 -3.99 1.41
C GLU A 84 13.96 -3.28 2.76
N VAL A 85 13.09 -3.61 3.71
CA VAL A 85 13.20 -3.08 5.09
C VAL A 85 14.51 -3.54 5.74
N CYS A 86 14.87 -4.82 5.60
CA CYS A 86 16.14 -5.36 6.10
C CYS A 86 17.36 -4.65 5.51
N ASN A 87 17.35 -4.32 4.22
CA ASN A 87 18.45 -3.62 3.56
C ASN A 87 18.67 -2.20 4.13
N GLY A 88 17.62 -1.59 4.68
CA GLY A 88 17.69 -0.31 5.39
C GLY A 88 18.22 -0.40 6.83
N LEU A 89 18.30 -1.61 7.39
CA LEU A 89 18.80 -1.87 8.74
C LEU A 89 20.19 -2.50 8.66
N THR A 90 21.24 -1.76 8.99
CA THR A 90 22.64 -2.25 8.96
C THR A 90 22.80 -3.60 9.67
N GLN A 91 22.17 -3.74 10.84
CA GLN A 91 22.20 -4.95 11.66
C GLN A 91 21.49 -6.16 11.01
N CYS A 92 20.60 -5.94 10.03
CA CYS A 92 19.94 -6.99 9.25
C CYS A 92 20.69 -7.23 7.94
N ARG A 93 20.96 -6.17 7.17
CA ARG A 93 21.67 -6.20 5.89
C ARG A 93 23.01 -6.94 5.98
N ASP A 94 23.78 -6.65 7.02
CA ASP A 94 25.12 -7.20 7.19
C ASP A 94 25.10 -8.54 7.97
N SER A 95 23.91 -9.01 8.36
CA SER A 95 23.74 -10.29 9.04
C SER A 95 23.72 -11.46 8.06
N LYS A 96 24.06 -12.65 8.55
CA LYS A 96 23.90 -13.91 7.80
C LYS A 96 22.44 -14.37 7.63
N TRP A 97 21.49 -13.65 8.23
CA TRP A 97 20.09 -14.10 8.36
C TRP A 97 19.16 -13.49 7.31
N GLY A 98 19.29 -12.18 7.05
CA GLY A 98 18.34 -11.43 6.22
C GLY A 98 16.92 -11.39 6.81
N SER A 99 15.93 -10.96 6.02
CA SER A 99 14.52 -10.98 6.43
C SER A 99 13.59 -11.35 5.28
N TYR A 100 12.52 -12.07 5.61
CA TYR A 100 11.50 -12.54 4.69
C TYR A 100 10.13 -12.53 5.40
N CYS A 101 9.06 -12.48 4.61
CA CYS A 101 7.69 -12.56 5.14
C CYS A 101 7.38 -13.99 5.58
N LYS A 102 7.02 -14.19 6.84
CA LYS A 102 6.57 -15.47 7.38
C LYS A 102 5.11 -15.69 6.99
N THR A 103 4.89 -16.14 5.77
CA THR A 103 3.56 -16.38 5.21
C THR A 103 2.77 -17.49 5.92
N TRP A 104 3.42 -18.26 6.78
CA TRP A 104 2.81 -19.29 7.64
C TRP A 104 2.33 -18.77 8.99
N GLN A 105 2.45 -17.47 9.29
CA GLN A 105 1.86 -16.83 10.48
C GLN A 105 0.65 -15.98 10.10
N ASP A 106 -0.30 -15.83 11.02
CA ASP A 106 -1.46 -14.96 10.88
C ASP A 106 -1.60 -14.07 12.13
N PRO A 107 -1.39 -12.74 12.03
CA PRO A 107 -0.98 -12.00 10.83
C PRO A 107 0.42 -12.38 10.33
N GLN A 108 0.67 -12.18 9.04
CA GLN A 108 1.99 -12.42 8.44
C GLN A 108 2.99 -11.35 8.90
N VAL A 109 4.19 -11.77 9.27
CA VAL A 109 5.20 -10.86 9.85
C VAL A 109 6.58 -11.09 9.24
N CYS A 110 7.38 -10.03 9.18
CA CYS A 110 8.76 -10.10 8.75
C CYS A 110 9.62 -10.82 9.79
N PHE A 111 10.45 -11.77 9.34
CA PHE A 111 11.41 -12.44 10.21
C PHE A 111 12.37 -11.43 10.84
N GLY A 112 12.40 -11.39 12.17
CA GLY A 112 13.39 -10.63 12.95
C GLY A 112 13.23 -9.12 12.99
N ILE A 113 12.34 -8.52 12.19
CA ILE A 113 12.11 -7.06 12.20
C ILE A 113 11.06 -6.72 13.25
N ILE A 114 11.45 -5.85 14.19
CA ILE A 114 10.61 -5.41 15.30
C ILE A 114 10.43 -3.91 15.22
N LYS A 115 9.20 -3.44 15.48
CA LYS A 115 8.86 -2.04 15.67
C LYS A 115 8.93 -1.69 17.16
N LYS A 116 9.87 -0.82 17.52
CA LYS A 116 10.04 -0.30 18.88
C LYS A 116 8.89 0.67 19.25
N ALA A 117 8.78 0.98 20.54
CA ALA A 117 7.76 1.89 21.07
C ALA A 117 7.87 3.32 20.50
N ASP A 118 9.06 3.76 20.13
CA ASP A 118 9.32 5.06 19.48
C ASP A 118 9.03 5.07 17.97
N GLY A 119 8.59 3.93 17.42
CA GLY A 119 8.29 3.75 16.00
C GLY A 119 9.48 3.36 15.13
N SER A 120 10.70 3.34 15.67
CA SER A 120 11.89 2.87 14.96
C SER A 120 11.86 1.36 14.74
N LEU A 121 12.62 0.89 13.75
CA LEU A 121 12.76 -0.54 13.46
C LEU A 121 14.13 -1.07 13.90
N CYS A 122 14.17 -2.32 14.35
CA CYS A 122 15.39 -3.04 14.67
C CYS A 122 15.33 -4.50 14.23
N PHE A 123 16.45 -5.22 14.34
CA PHE A 123 16.57 -6.61 13.93
C PHE A 123 17.00 -7.52 15.10
N ALA A 124 16.04 -8.27 15.65
CA ALA A 124 16.21 -9.07 16.87
C ALA A 124 17.33 -10.13 16.80
N PRO A 125 17.63 -10.78 15.66
CA PRO A 125 18.70 -11.79 15.62
C PRO A 125 20.12 -11.27 15.88
N THR A 126 20.35 -9.96 15.85
CA THR A 126 21.68 -9.35 16.06
C THR A 126 21.68 -8.21 17.08
N ASP A 127 20.54 -7.90 17.69
CA ASP A 127 20.35 -6.80 18.64
C ASP A 127 19.56 -7.32 19.86
N GLU A 128 20.24 -7.50 20.99
CA GLU A 128 19.66 -8.01 22.23
C GLU A 128 18.68 -7.03 22.89
N ASP A 129 18.68 -5.74 22.49
CA ASP A 129 17.77 -4.70 22.99
C ASP A 129 16.60 -4.44 22.01
N CYS A 130 16.44 -5.29 21.00
CA CYS A 130 15.40 -5.17 19.99
C CYS A 130 14.08 -5.80 20.43
N TYR A 131 13.32 -5.05 21.25
CA TYR A 131 12.00 -5.45 21.76
C TYR A 131 10.88 -4.53 21.27
N GLY A 132 9.69 -5.10 21.11
CA GLY A 132 8.51 -4.38 20.63
C GLY A 132 7.56 -5.28 19.86
N GLU A 133 6.79 -4.69 18.95
CA GLU A 133 5.77 -5.37 18.14
C GLU A 133 6.38 -5.93 16.85
N PRO A 134 5.89 -7.07 16.33
CA PRO A 134 6.36 -7.59 15.05
C PRO A 134 6.02 -6.63 13.91
N TYR A 135 6.92 -6.51 12.94
CA TYR A 135 6.65 -5.74 11.72
C TYR A 135 5.89 -6.60 10.70
N TYR A 136 4.71 -6.14 10.28
CA TYR A 136 3.83 -6.89 9.37
C TYR A 136 4.29 -6.80 7.91
N CYS A 137 4.12 -7.91 7.21
CA CYS A 137 3.89 -7.92 5.77
C CYS A 137 2.36 -8.01 5.57
#